data_AF-A0ABD1EP10-F1
#
_entry.id   AF-A0ABD1EP10-F1
#
_cell.length_a   1.000
_cell.length_b   1.000
_cell.length_c   1.000
_cell.angle_alpha   90.00
_cell.angle_beta   90.00
_cell.angle_gamma   90.00
#
_symmetry.space_group_name_H-M   'P 1'
#
loop_
_entity.id
_entity.type
_entity.pdbx_description
1 polymer ?
#
loop_
_entity_poly.entity_id
_entity_poly.type
_entity_poly.pdbx_seq_one_letter_code
_entity_poly.pdbx_strand_id
1 'polypeptide(L)'
;MTVVLFLVVLLSLQAQTITNAVLNDYLKYIECFSKFQSQRNFVIFSKSELIEDFLYSFHKVAPIVFIDLEKHRNDENFNKTQMYFRSYVRNAGNLNFLFLNNIEEIYEAYAKVTDLYFWKSRHNYIIVCNFTMDQVKIYHENLFKNHWITNIAFTNYSFSETVRYNPFSKELFKDKNPANIIFRPILNDLYGYPLRVAMFSHLIAKWTGKEFIGRDGFLVSVILQKLNASVKYILTPPGDYGILLENGTALGTIKLIKDGDADANFNTRYLFIPASKSIEFTYPNDYDNVIIALPIHYVGFRKIGEIIPGSYFGLYVLLFAAFSVYAKFNDNLTNSRLFVIFIQILSGQATKVFNSKFYRILIISLIFYYSFVINIFQAKLTSVLTIPSTLPYLTTTQEVMDSNYTIISPIDALGNPLRIIEDVKSLETIISRINFLHGTLFYKKIKKCSDNVGFVTAKKLYRYYIEKIRDEHNNMIKCYYPLEQTLRPVYMSFIVKHGLPLLENINKIIQRTVETGLQNIWENNHTKIFPIRYITSTKKIGFENFKDYFISGFFGITLSFFVCLIEIFVGKIQNHNKNC
;
A
#
# COMPACT_ATOMS: atom_id res chain seq x y z
N MET A 1 -20.24 -43.01 3.47
CA MET A 1 -19.51 -43.86 4.44
C MET A 1 -19.76 -45.36 4.19
N THR A 2 -20.09 -45.76 2.96
CA THR A 2 -20.67 -47.09 2.63
C THR A 2 -19.84 -47.87 1.61
N VAL A 3 -18.65 -47.39 1.24
CA VAL A 3 -17.79 -48.01 0.21
C VAL A 3 -16.60 -48.78 0.82
N VAL A 4 -16.27 -48.53 2.10
CA VAL A 4 -15.10 -49.16 2.76
C VAL A 4 -15.38 -50.59 3.22
N LEU A 5 -16.66 -50.98 3.42
CA LEU A 5 -17.00 -52.30 3.96
C LEU A 5 -16.98 -53.44 2.92
N PHE A 6 -17.04 -53.13 1.61
CA PHE A 6 -17.13 -54.16 0.56
C PHE A 6 -15.75 -54.64 0.04
N LEU A 7 -14.66 -53.96 0.41
CA LEU A 7 -13.31 -54.26 -0.10
C LEU A 7 -12.51 -55.27 0.74
N VAL A 8 -12.89 -55.49 2.00
CA VAL A 8 -12.15 -56.38 2.92
C VAL A 8 -12.31 -57.86 2.56
N VAL A 9 -13.41 -58.24 1.89
CA VAL A 9 -13.69 -59.64 1.53
C VAL A 9 -12.89 -60.09 0.29
N LEU A 10 -12.56 -59.19 -0.63
CA LEU A 10 -11.88 -59.53 -1.89
C LEU A 10 -10.35 -59.54 -1.82
N LEU A 11 -9.75 -58.90 -0.80
CA LEU A 11 -8.28 -58.87 -0.62
C LEU A 11 -7.72 -60.11 0.09
N SER A 12 -8.57 -60.99 0.62
CA SER A 12 -8.16 -62.23 1.30
C SER A 12 -7.74 -63.36 0.36
N LEU A 13 -7.89 -63.19 -0.96
CA LEU A 13 -7.78 -64.31 -1.91
C LEU A 13 -6.52 -64.34 -2.80
N GLN A 14 -5.72 -63.26 -2.93
CA GLN A 14 -4.61 -63.26 -3.91
C GLN A 14 -3.37 -62.41 -3.55
N ALA A 15 -2.83 -62.52 -2.35
CA ALA A 15 -1.48 -62.02 -2.05
C ALA A 15 -0.66 -63.09 -1.30
N GLN A 16 -0.08 -64.03 -2.04
CA GLN A 16 0.97 -64.88 -1.49
C GLN A 16 2.25 -64.04 -1.35
N THR A 17 2.90 -64.21 -0.18
CA THR A 17 4.13 -63.57 0.31
C THR A 17 4.06 -62.15 0.88
N ILE A 18 2.89 -61.68 1.31
CA ILE A 18 2.80 -60.74 2.45
C ILE A 18 1.85 -61.41 3.46
N THR A 19 2.32 -61.71 4.67
CA THR A 19 1.46 -62.33 5.70
C THR A 19 0.22 -61.46 5.92
N ASN A 20 -0.98 -62.04 5.86
CA ASN A 20 -2.28 -61.37 6.06
C ASN A 20 -2.32 -60.42 7.27
N ALA A 21 -1.52 -60.70 8.31
CA ALA A 21 -1.37 -59.83 9.48
C ALA A 21 -0.82 -58.44 9.13
N VAL A 22 0.22 -58.37 8.31
CA VAL A 22 0.86 -57.12 7.89
C VAL A 22 -0.13 -56.28 7.09
N LEU A 23 -0.80 -56.88 6.09
CA LEU A 23 -1.82 -56.19 5.29
C LEU A 23 -2.99 -55.65 6.12
N ASN A 24 -3.43 -56.39 7.15
CA ASN A 24 -4.48 -55.94 8.06
C ASN A 24 -4.06 -54.74 8.92
N ASP A 25 -2.81 -54.71 9.39
CA ASP A 25 -2.27 -53.56 10.12
C ASP A 25 -2.21 -52.32 9.21
N TYR A 26 -1.81 -52.49 7.95
CA TYR A 26 -1.84 -51.43 6.94
C TYR A 26 -3.25 -50.89 6.66
N LEU A 27 -4.23 -51.76 6.46
CA LEU A 27 -5.62 -51.35 6.21
C LEU A 27 -6.20 -50.59 7.40
N LYS A 28 -5.87 -51.01 8.62
CA LYS A 28 -6.27 -50.31 9.85
C LYS A 28 -5.63 -48.92 9.95
N TYR A 29 -4.38 -48.78 9.52
CA TYR A 29 -3.69 -47.50 9.39
C TYR A 29 -4.41 -46.57 8.41
N ILE A 30 -4.78 -47.06 7.22
CA ILE A 30 -5.50 -46.29 6.20
C ILE A 30 -6.90 -45.91 6.69
N GLU A 31 -7.61 -46.83 7.34
CA GLU A 31 -8.91 -46.56 7.95
C GLU A 31 -8.79 -45.45 9.00
N CYS A 32 -7.74 -45.47 9.82
CA CYS A 32 -7.44 -44.40 10.76
C CYS A 32 -7.25 -43.05 10.04
N PHE A 33 -6.40 -42.99 9.00
CA PHE A 33 -6.16 -41.74 8.25
C PHE A 33 -7.40 -41.22 7.51
N SER A 34 -8.20 -42.11 6.92
CA SER A 34 -9.42 -41.74 6.20
C SER A 34 -10.48 -41.11 7.10
N LYS A 35 -10.50 -41.45 8.40
CA LYS A 35 -11.36 -40.79 9.40
C LYS A 35 -10.92 -39.35 9.70
N PHE A 36 -9.65 -39.03 9.53
CA PHE A 36 -9.11 -37.70 9.83
C PHE A 36 -9.17 -36.72 8.65
N GLN A 37 -9.39 -37.18 7.40
CA GLN A 37 -9.35 -36.30 6.23
C GLN A 37 -10.18 -36.83 5.06
N SER A 38 -11.21 -36.07 4.67
CA SER A 38 -12.18 -36.46 3.64
C SER A 38 -11.75 -36.19 2.18
N GLN A 39 -10.58 -35.57 1.91
CA GLN A 39 -10.25 -35.09 0.55
C GLN A 39 -8.73 -34.95 0.24
N ARG A 40 -7.90 -36.00 0.40
CA ARG A 40 -6.45 -35.90 0.07
C ARG A 40 -5.93 -37.07 -0.76
N ASN A 41 -5.00 -36.76 -1.65
CA ASN A 41 -4.31 -37.71 -2.52
C ASN A 41 -3.09 -38.30 -1.80
N PHE A 42 -2.82 -39.58 -2.01
CA PHE A 42 -1.60 -40.23 -1.54
C PHE A 42 -0.57 -40.22 -2.66
N VAL A 43 0.64 -39.75 -2.37
CA VAL A 43 1.76 -39.81 -3.33
C VAL A 43 2.82 -40.72 -2.73
N ILE A 44 3.19 -41.76 -3.45
CA ILE A 44 4.17 -42.74 -3.02
C ILE A 44 5.42 -42.61 -3.90
N PHE A 45 6.55 -42.40 -3.25
CA PHE A 45 7.87 -42.41 -3.85
C PHE A 45 8.59 -43.68 -3.38
N SER A 46 9.13 -44.47 -4.30
CA SER A 46 9.89 -45.68 -3.95
C SER A 46 11.20 -45.75 -4.72
N LYS A 47 12.22 -46.30 -4.05
CA LYS A 47 13.43 -46.87 -4.64
C LYS A 47 13.51 -48.40 -4.49
N SER A 48 12.49 -49.01 -3.90
CA SER A 48 12.46 -50.43 -3.58
C SER A 48 11.60 -51.19 -4.56
N GLU A 49 12.18 -52.21 -5.21
CA GLU A 49 11.47 -53.13 -6.12
C GLU A 49 10.38 -53.93 -5.40
N LEU A 50 10.56 -54.20 -4.09
CA LEU A 50 9.60 -54.91 -3.22
C LEU A 50 8.22 -54.26 -3.14
N ILE A 51 8.08 -53.02 -3.63
CA ILE A 51 6.90 -52.18 -3.44
C ILE A 51 6.01 -52.16 -4.69
N GLU A 52 6.52 -52.52 -5.87
CA GLU A 52 5.70 -52.54 -7.10
C GLU A 52 4.48 -53.46 -6.96
N ASP A 53 4.65 -54.66 -6.41
CA ASP A 53 3.57 -55.62 -6.17
C ASP A 53 2.56 -55.12 -5.11
N PHE A 54 3.05 -54.43 -4.09
CA PHE A 54 2.23 -53.85 -3.03
C PHE A 54 1.35 -52.71 -3.55
N LEU A 55 1.90 -51.86 -4.42
CA LEU A 55 1.19 -50.71 -5.00
C LEU A 55 0.06 -51.12 -5.92
N TYR A 56 0.22 -52.22 -6.65
CA TYR A 56 -0.82 -52.81 -7.49
C TYR A 56 -2.07 -53.17 -6.68
N SER A 57 -1.90 -53.57 -5.42
CA SER A 57 -2.99 -53.86 -4.49
C SER A 57 -3.61 -52.59 -3.89
N PHE A 58 -2.80 -51.56 -3.64
CA PHE A 58 -3.23 -50.32 -2.98
C PHE A 58 -4.02 -49.39 -3.93
N HIS A 59 -3.69 -49.36 -5.23
CA HIS A 59 -4.42 -48.57 -6.24
C HIS A 59 -5.93 -48.84 -6.29
N LYS A 60 -6.37 -49.99 -5.75
CA LYS A 60 -7.78 -50.38 -5.66
C LYS A 60 -8.55 -49.69 -4.53
N VAL A 61 -7.85 -49.10 -3.55
CA VAL A 61 -8.44 -48.58 -2.29
C VAL A 61 -8.48 -47.05 -2.27
N ALA A 62 -7.50 -46.38 -2.88
CA ALA A 62 -7.42 -44.93 -2.93
C ALA A 62 -6.71 -44.47 -4.21
N PRO A 63 -6.98 -43.24 -4.70
CA PRO A 63 -6.18 -42.65 -5.77
C PRO A 63 -4.75 -42.42 -5.25
N ILE A 64 -3.86 -43.33 -5.63
CA ILE A 64 -2.43 -43.20 -5.41
C ILE A 64 -1.79 -42.63 -6.66
N VAL A 65 -0.82 -41.74 -6.45
CA VAL A 65 0.17 -41.40 -7.45
C VAL A 65 1.47 -42.09 -7.06
N PHE A 66 1.89 -43.09 -7.84
CA PHE A 66 3.17 -43.75 -7.64
C PHE A 66 4.25 -43.13 -8.53
N ILE A 67 5.43 -42.88 -7.95
CA ILE A 67 6.59 -42.32 -8.62
C ILE A 67 7.81 -43.16 -8.24
N ASP A 68 8.34 -43.87 -9.22
CA ASP A 68 9.62 -44.59 -9.10
C ASP A 68 10.77 -43.58 -9.24
N LEU A 69 11.63 -43.50 -8.22
CA LEU A 69 12.75 -42.56 -8.17
C LEU A 69 13.99 -43.02 -8.97
N GLU A 70 14.00 -44.25 -9.50
CA GLU A 70 15.12 -44.82 -10.27
C GLU A 70 14.85 -44.84 -11.77
N LYS A 71 13.62 -45.12 -12.22
CA LYS A 71 13.29 -45.30 -13.65
C LYS A 71 13.18 -44.00 -14.49
N HIS A 72 13.32 -42.80 -13.91
CA HIS A 72 12.64 -41.60 -14.45
C HIS A 72 13.51 -40.44 -15.01
N ARG A 73 14.62 -40.71 -15.71
CA ARG A 73 15.44 -39.62 -16.31
C ARG A 73 15.32 -39.41 -17.84
N ASN A 74 14.76 -40.36 -18.62
CA ASN A 74 14.90 -40.33 -20.10
C ASN A 74 13.60 -40.44 -20.94
N ASP A 75 12.39 -40.41 -20.35
CA ASP A 75 11.14 -40.63 -21.10
C ASP A 75 10.43 -39.30 -21.44
N GLU A 76 10.16 -39.01 -22.73
CA GLU A 76 9.40 -37.81 -23.16
C GLU A 76 7.99 -37.75 -22.58
N ASN A 77 7.40 -38.90 -22.22
CA ASN A 77 6.11 -38.96 -21.52
C ASN A 77 6.16 -38.32 -20.13
N PHE A 78 7.35 -38.20 -19.54
CA PHE A 78 7.54 -37.61 -18.21
C PHE A 78 7.08 -36.15 -18.14
N ASN A 79 7.31 -35.34 -19.18
CA ASN A 79 6.88 -33.93 -19.18
C ASN A 79 5.35 -33.79 -19.19
N LYS A 80 4.64 -34.64 -19.94
CA LYS A 80 3.17 -34.68 -19.96
C LYS A 80 2.61 -35.15 -18.61
N THR A 81 3.20 -36.21 -18.06
CA THR A 81 2.87 -36.76 -16.75
C THR A 81 3.13 -35.75 -15.62
N GLN A 82 4.22 -34.98 -15.70
CA GLN A 82 4.53 -33.90 -14.75
C GLN A 82 3.50 -32.78 -14.82
N MET A 83 3.03 -32.39 -16.00
CA MET A 83 2.00 -31.36 -16.16
C MET A 83 0.65 -31.82 -15.58
N TYR A 84 0.26 -33.07 -15.81
CA TYR A 84 -0.93 -33.70 -15.23
C TYR A 84 -0.82 -33.84 -13.69
N PHE A 85 0.35 -34.20 -13.17
CA PHE A 85 0.55 -34.29 -11.73
C PHE A 85 0.60 -32.93 -11.02
N ARG A 86 1.14 -31.90 -11.68
CA ARG A 86 1.14 -30.54 -11.14
C ARG A 86 -0.27 -30.01 -10.90
N SER A 87 -1.26 -30.40 -11.71
CA SER A 87 -2.67 -30.03 -11.46
C SER A 87 -3.26 -30.83 -10.29
N TYR A 88 -2.93 -32.12 -10.14
CA TYR A 88 -3.41 -33.00 -9.07
C TYR A 88 -2.80 -32.72 -7.67
N VAL A 89 -1.52 -32.30 -7.62
CA VAL A 89 -0.76 -32.08 -6.37
C VAL A 89 -0.89 -30.62 -5.87
N ARG A 90 -1.70 -29.78 -6.52
CA ARG A 90 -1.94 -28.40 -6.08
C ARG A 90 -2.69 -28.30 -4.75
N ASN A 91 -3.43 -29.34 -4.35
CA ASN A 91 -4.18 -29.32 -3.10
C ASN A 91 -3.26 -29.32 -1.87
N ALA A 92 -3.51 -28.38 -0.95
CA ALA A 92 -2.75 -28.24 0.27
C ALA A 92 -3.04 -29.42 1.23
N GLY A 93 -1.98 -30.12 1.62
CA GLY A 93 -2.01 -31.10 2.71
C GLY A 93 -1.94 -32.56 2.30
N ASN A 94 -1.40 -32.87 1.12
CA ASN A 94 -1.15 -34.27 0.76
C ASN A 94 -0.25 -34.97 1.80
N LEU A 95 -0.57 -36.24 2.04
CA LEU A 95 0.29 -37.16 2.78
C LEU A 95 1.14 -37.91 1.75
N ASN A 96 2.45 -37.76 1.85
CA ASN A 96 3.39 -38.37 0.92
C ASN A 96 4.16 -39.45 1.66
N PHE A 97 4.29 -40.62 1.06
CA PHE A 97 5.10 -41.71 1.59
C PHE A 97 6.38 -41.79 0.76
N LEU A 98 7.51 -41.90 1.46
CA LEU A 98 8.81 -42.09 0.84
C LEU A 98 9.40 -43.40 1.38
N PHE A 99 9.38 -44.43 0.54
CA PHE A 99 9.92 -45.73 0.89
C PHE A 99 11.38 -45.81 0.48
N LEU A 100 12.25 -46.06 1.46
CA LEU A 100 13.70 -46.09 1.30
C LEU A 100 14.24 -47.39 1.86
N ASN A 101 15.24 -47.99 1.21
CA ASN A 101 15.82 -49.25 1.70
C ASN A 101 16.58 -49.04 3.02
N ASN A 102 17.26 -47.89 3.14
CA ASN A 102 17.92 -47.43 4.35
C ASN A 102 17.65 -45.93 4.57
N ILE A 103 17.87 -45.45 5.79
CA ILE A 103 17.68 -44.02 6.10
C ILE A 103 18.74 -43.12 5.46
N GLU A 104 19.90 -43.65 5.08
CA GLU A 104 21.00 -42.87 4.48
C GLU A 104 20.62 -42.31 3.10
N GLU A 105 19.74 -43.00 2.38
CA GLU A 105 19.16 -42.58 1.09
C GLU A 105 18.26 -41.35 1.19
N ILE A 106 17.90 -40.87 2.39
CA ILE A 106 16.91 -39.80 2.56
C ILE A 106 17.33 -38.49 1.87
N TYR A 107 18.62 -38.16 1.84
CA TYR A 107 19.10 -36.94 1.22
C TYR A 107 19.02 -37.00 -0.31
N GLU A 108 19.39 -38.13 -0.89
CA GLU A 108 19.29 -38.34 -2.34
C GLU A 108 17.82 -38.35 -2.78
N ALA A 109 16.98 -39.04 -2.01
CA ALA A 109 15.55 -39.10 -2.26
C ALA A 109 14.89 -37.72 -2.09
N TYR A 110 15.28 -36.96 -1.07
CA TYR A 110 14.85 -35.57 -0.90
C TYR A 110 15.25 -34.69 -2.10
N ALA A 111 16.50 -34.78 -2.56
CA ALA A 111 16.97 -34.04 -3.73
C ALA A 111 16.13 -34.37 -4.97
N LYS A 112 15.91 -35.66 -5.25
CA LYS A 112 15.06 -36.12 -6.36
C LYS A 112 13.62 -35.62 -6.23
N VAL A 113 12.98 -35.76 -5.06
CA VAL A 113 11.58 -35.33 -4.84
C VAL A 113 11.45 -33.79 -4.97
N THR A 114 12.48 -33.06 -4.57
CA THR A 114 12.54 -31.58 -4.71
C THR A 114 12.72 -31.17 -6.17
N ASP A 115 13.62 -31.81 -6.91
CA ASP A 115 13.85 -31.56 -8.35
C ASP A 115 12.58 -31.81 -9.18
N LEU A 116 11.77 -32.77 -8.74
CA LEU A 116 10.48 -33.09 -9.33
C LEU A 116 9.36 -32.09 -8.94
N TYR A 117 9.64 -31.10 -8.09
CA TYR A 117 8.69 -30.14 -7.52
C TYR A 117 7.59 -30.76 -6.66
N PHE A 118 7.81 -31.97 -6.14
CA PHE A 118 6.86 -32.64 -5.26
C PHE A 118 7.10 -32.35 -3.79
N TRP A 119 8.33 -32.00 -3.40
CA TRP A 119 8.59 -31.59 -2.02
C TRP A 119 7.96 -30.23 -1.75
N LYS A 120 6.89 -30.21 -0.95
CA LYS A 120 6.29 -28.98 -0.42
C LYS A 120 6.40 -29.02 1.09
N SER A 121 7.05 -28.02 1.68
CA SER A 121 7.31 -27.94 3.12
C SER A 121 6.06 -27.92 4.01
N ARG A 122 4.88 -27.75 3.41
CA ARG A 122 3.56 -27.75 4.08
C ARG A 122 2.79 -29.06 3.92
N HIS A 123 3.30 -30.01 3.15
CA HIS A 123 2.73 -31.36 3.09
C HIS A 123 3.14 -32.16 4.33
N ASN A 124 2.68 -33.39 4.50
CA ASN A 124 3.30 -34.29 5.49
C ASN A 124 4.02 -35.40 4.74
N TYR A 125 5.23 -35.74 5.18
CA TYR A 125 6.04 -36.81 4.61
C TYR A 125 6.21 -37.91 5.65
N ILE A 126 5.91 -39.14 5.25
CA ILE A 126 6.16 -40.33 6.05
C ILE A 126 7.29 -41.09 5.37
N ILE A 127 8.43 -41.16 6.03
CA ILE A 127 9.57 -41.95 5.57
C ILE A 127 9.40 -43.37 6.08
N VAL A 128 9.32 -44.31 5.16
CA VAL A 128 9.15 -45.74 5.45
C VAL A 128 10.48 -46.43 5.22
N CYS A 129 11.17 -46.78 6.30
CA CYS A 129 12.46 -47.47 6.26
C CYS A 129 12.76 -48.10 7.63
N ASN A 130 13.79 -48.95 7.70
CA ASN A 130 14.33 -49.37 8.98
C ASN A 130 15.24 -48.27 9.54
N PHE A 131 15.03 -47.88 10.80
CA PHE A 131 15.81 -46.84 11.46
C PHE A 131 16.00 -47.13 12.95
N THR A 132 17.01 -46.49 13.53
CA THR A 132 17.18 -46.31 14.98
C THR A 132 16.73 -44.91 15.40
N MET A 133 16.43 -44.73 16.68
CA MET A 133 15.99 -43.43 17.22
C MET A 133 17.03 -42.32 17.04
N ASP A 134 18.30 -42.67 17.22
CA ASP A 134 19.41 -41.72 17.04
C ASP A 134 19.53 -41.28 15.58
N GLN A 135 19.34 -42.22 14.64
CA GLN A 135 19.30 -41.87 13.22
C GLN A 135 18.14 -40.90 12.93
N VAL A 136 16.92 -41.16 13.41
CA VAL A 136 15.78 -40.24 13.20
C VAL A 136 16.10 -38.83 13.68
N LYS A 137 16.73 -38.70 14.85
CA LYS A 137 17.17 -37.41 15.38
C LYS A 137 18.20 -36.74 14.48
N ILE A 138 19.28 -37.45 14.12
CA ILE A 138 20.38 -36.91 13.31
C ILE A 138 19.87 -36.46 11.92
N TYR A 139 19.15 -37.33 11.22
CA TYR A 139 18.67 -37.05 9.87
C TYR A 139 17.63 -35.92 9.85
N HIS A 140 16.67 -35.92 10.79
CA HIS A 140 15.68 -34.84 10.86
C HIS A 140 16.33 -33.51 11.28
N GLU A 141 17.26 -33.49 12.23
CA GLU A 141 18.01 -32.27 12.57
C GLU A 141 18.74 -31.68 11.36
N ASN A 142 19.39 -32.53 10.58
CA ASN A 142 20.12 -32.08 9.40
C ASN A 142 19.17 -31.56 8.31
N LEU A 143 18.04 -32.24 8.07
CA LEU A 143 17.00 -31.77 7.14
C LEU A 143 16.38 -30.45 7.61
N PHE A 144 16.20 -30.26 8.92
CA PHE A 144 15.74 -29.00 9.49
C PHE A 144 16.78 -27.89 9.31
N LYS A 145 18.04 -28.13 9.69
CA LYS A 145 19.13 -27.13 9.60
C LYS A 145 19.37 -26.68 8.16
N ASN A 146 19.39 -27.62 7.22
CA ASN A 146 19.73 -27.32 5.82
C ASN A 146 18.52 -26.87 5.00
N HIS A 147 17.34 -27.40 5.27
CA HIS A 147 16.17 -27.25 4.39
C HIS A 147 14.88 -26.81 5.10
N TRP A 148 14.90 -26.53 6.41
CA TRP A 148 13.73 -26.10 7.20
C TRP A 148 12.56 -27.10 7.17
N ILE A 149 12.89 -28.38 7.05
CA ILE A 149 11.91 -29.45 6.98
C ILE A 149 11.53 -29.89 8.41
N THR A 150 10.25 -29.76 8.74
CA THR A 150 9.68 -30.11 10.06
C THR A 150 8.52 -31.10 9.96
N ASN A 151 8.06 -31.35 8.75
CA ASN A 151 6.84 -32.06 8.39
C ASN A 151 7.11 -33.54 8.03
N ILE A 152 8.14 -34.13 8.65
CA ILE A 152 8.51 -35.52 8.46
C ILE A 152 8.13 -36.35 9.70
N ALA A 153 7.58 -37.53 9.46
CA ALA A 153 7.52 -38.63 10.41
C ALA A 153 8.24 -39.85 9.82
N PHE A 154 8.73 -40.73 10.67
CA PHE A 154 9.41 -41.96 10.30
C PHE A 154 8.58 -43.15 10.79
N THR A 155 8.46 -44.18 9.97
CA THR A 155 7.81 -45.44 10.33
C THR A 155 8.56 -46.62 9.75
N ASN A 156 8.58 -47.74 10.47
CA ASN A 156 9.16 -48.96 9.95
C ASN A 156 8.21 -49.63 8.93
N TYR A 157 8.71 -50.61 8.18
CA TYR A 157 7.91 -51.34 7.18
C TYR A 157 6.74 -52.14 7.77
N SER A 158 6.73 -52.41 9.07
CA SER A 158 5.56 -53.03 9.72
C SER A 158 4.53 -52.00 10.18
N PHE A 159 4.84 -50.70 10.08
CA PHE A 159 4.02 -49.62 10.62
C PHE A 159 3.64 -49.87 12.09
N SER A 160 4.46 -50.60 12.84
CA SER A 160 4.17 -50.87 14.24
C SER A 160 4.46 -49.65 15.12
N GLU A 161 5.28 -48.74 14.61
CA GLU A 161 5.79 -47.60 15.34
C GLU A 161 6.02 -46.41 14.41
N THR A 162 5.41 -45.27 14.74
CA THR A 162 5.68 -43.99 14.07
C THR A 162 6.38 -43.04 15.04
N VAL A 163 7.47 -42.45 14.57
CA VAL A 163 8.32 -41.56 15.33
C VAL A 163 8.41 -40.22 14.62
N ARG A 164 8.39 -39.12 15.38
CA ARG A 164 8.66 -37.78 14.86
C ARG A 164 9.57 -37.04 15.82
N TYR A 165 10.67 -36.55 15.29
CA TYR A 165 11.52 -35.62 16.02
C TYR A 165 10.99 -34.20 15.92
N ASN A 166 11.04 -33.44 17.01
CA ASN A 166 10.75 -32.01 17.01
C ASN A 166 12.06 -31.22 17.10
N PRO A 167 12.49 -30.53 16.03
CA PRO A 167 13.75 -29.78 16.05
C PRO A 167 13.75 -28.59 17.00
N PHE A 168 12.57 -28.12 17.46
CA PHE A 168 12.44 -27.00 18.39
C PHE A 168 12.60 -27.44 19.85
N SER A 169 11.81 -28.43 20.30
CA SER A 169 11.93 -28.97 21.67
C SER A 169 13.10 -29.94 21.84
N LYS A 170 13.67 -30.44 20.73
CA LYS A 170 14.68 -31.51 20.70
C LYS A 170 14.20 -32.86 21.27
N GLU A 171 12.88 -33.07 21.27
CA GLU A 171 12.25 -34.29 21.76
C GLU A 171 11.85 -35.22 20.62
N LEU A 172 11.89 -36.53 20.89
CA LEU A 172 11.32 -37.56 20.03
C LEU A 172 9.92 -37.91 20.52
N PHE A 173 8.94 -37.79 19.64
CA PHE A 173 7.59 -38.26 19.88
C PHE A 173 7.39 -39.63 19.25
N LYS A 174 6.83 -40.56 20.03
CA LYS A 174 6.49 -41.93 19.60
C LYS A 174 5.04 -42.21 19.99
N ASP A 175 4.28 -42.76 19.05
CA ASP A 175 2.91 -43.23 19.31
C ASP A 175 2.65 -44.47 18.43
N LYS A 176 1.80 -45.37 18.94
CA LYS A 176 1.28 -46.50 18.15
C LYS A 176 0.23 -46.02 17.14
N ASN A 177 -0.45 -44.89 17.41
CA ASN A 177 -1.34 -44.26 16.45
C ASN A 177 -0.56 -43.22 15.62
N PRO A 178 -0.32 -43.48 14.34
CA PRO A 178 0.50 -42.62 13.50
C PRO A 178 -0.13 -41.24 13.29
N ALA A 179 -1.47 -41.14 13.31
CA ALA A 179 -2.19 -39.90 13.08
C ALA A 179 -1.84 -38.85 14.15
N ASN A 180 -1.69 -39.30 15.40
CA ASN A 180 -1.29 -38.44 16.51
C ASN A 180 0.11 -37.85 16.33
N ILE A 181 1.00 -38.55 15.62
CA ILE A 181 2.39 -38.14 15.39
C ILE A 181 2.50 -37.26 14.15
N ILE A 182 1.88 -37.67 13.05
CA ILE A 182 1.92 -36.97 11.76
C ILE A 182 1.22 -35.61 11.85
N PHE A 183 0.06 -35.55 12.49
CA PHE A 183 -0.71 -34.32 12.62
C PHE A 183 -0.45 -33.57 13.92
N ARG A 184 0.59 -33.97 14.69
CA ARG A 184 0.99 -33.25 15.90
C ARG A 184 1.33 -31.79 15.57
N PRO A 185 0.75 -30.80 16.25
CA PRO A 185 0.97 -29.39 15.96
C PRO A 185 2.30 -28.91 16.57
N ILE A 186 3.43 -29.40 16.06
CA ILE A 186 4.77 -29.02 16.56
C ILE A 186 5.15 -27.57 16.24
N LEU A 187 4.39 -26.90 15.38
CA LEU A 187 4.64 -25.52 14.93
C LEU A 187 3.88 -24.46 15.75
N ASN A 188 3.15 -24.88 16.79
CA ASN A 188 2.44 -23.96 17.68
C ASN A 188 3.35 -23.42 18.80
N ASP A 189 4.45 -24.10 19.09
CA ASP A 189 5.42 -23.74 20.10
C ASP A 189 6.83 -24.00 19.58
N LEU A 190 7.64 -22.94 19.47
CA LEU A 190 9.01 -22.98 18.98
C LEU A 190 10.05 -23.05 20.10
N TYR A 191 9.63 -23.19 21.36
CA TYR A 191 10.51 -23.40 22.52
C TYR A 191 11.67 -22.39 22.61
N GLY A 192 11.39 -21.13 22.28
CA GLY A 192 12.37 -20.04 22.28
C GLY A 192 13.31 -20.03 21.09
N TYR A 193 13.06 -20.81 20.03
CA TYR A 193 13.89 -20.84 18.82
C TYR A 193 14.07 -19.42 18.23
N PRO A 194 15.32 -19.01 17.89
CA PRO A 194 15.61 -17.67 17.40
C PRO A 194 15.23 -17.52 15.92
N LEU A 195 14.02 -17.04 15.65
CA LEU A 195 13.58 -16.72 14.30
C LEU A 195 14.43 -15.58 13.72
N ARG A 196 15.04 -15.81 12.55
CA ARG A 196 15.92 -14.84 11.91
C ARG A 196 15.08 -13.88 11.08
N VAL A 197 14.94 -12.65 11.55
CA VAL A 197 14.05 -11.66 10.95
C VAL A 197 14.90 -10.55 10.34
N ALA A 198 14.95 -10.50 9.01
CA ALA A 198 15.60 -9.40 8.29
C ALA A 198 14.68 -8.19 8.31
N MET A 199 15.13 -7.05 8.85
CA MET A 199 14.33 -5.83 8.90
C MET A 199 15.20 -4.58 8.85
N PHE A 200 14.63 -3.50 8.30
CA PHE A 200 15.22 -2.15 8.36
C PHE A 200 14.25 -1.12 8.92
N SER A 201 14.82 -0.02 9.42
CA SER A 201 14.04 1.13 9.89
C SER A 201 13.42 1.87 8.71
N HIS A 202 12.11 2.11 8.78
CA HIS A 202 11.35 2.89 7.82
C HIS A 202 10.16 3.58 8.50
N LEU A 203 9.20 4.07 7.73
CA LEU A 203 8.19 5.02 8.22
C LEU A 203 7.22 4.41 9.25
N ILE A 204 6.94 3.11 9.15
CA ILE A 204 6.00 2.37 10.03
C ILE A 204 6.70 1.34 10.92
N ALA A 205 8.04 1.28 10.87
CA ALA A 205 8.84 0.43 11.75
C ALA A 205 10.17 1.12 12.10
N LYS A 206 10.43 1.37 13.38
CA LYS A 206 11.67 2.03 13.84
C LYS A 206 12.46 1.10 14.75
N TRP A 207 13.76 0.99 14.52
CA TRP A 207 14.67 0.27 15.41
C TRP A 207 14.94 1.08 16.69
N THR A 208 14.83 0.45 17.86
CA THR A 208 15.11 1.07 19.18
C THR A 208 16.52 0.78 19.70
N GLY A 209 17.32 0.00 18.98
CA GLY A 209 18.56 -0.58 19.50
C GLY A 209 18.41 -2.02 19.98
N LYS A 210 17.18 -2.44 20.30
CA LYS A 210 16.87 -3.80 20.77
C LYS A 210 15.75 -4.48 19.98
N GLU A 211 14.74 -3.72 19.58
CA GLU A 211 13.57 -4.24 18.88
C GLU A 211 13.04 -3.24 17.85
N PHE A 212 12.16 -3.71 16.97
CA PHE A 212 11.40 -2.83 16.09
C PHE A 212 10.10 -2.42 16.77
N ILE A 213 9.82 -1.11 16.80
CA ILE A 213 8.53 -0.54 17.21
C ILE A 213 7.78 0.00 16.00
N GLY A 214 6.48 0.27 16.15
CA GLY A 214 5.59 0.64 15.05
C GLY A 214 4.79 -0.57 14.57
N ARG A 215 3.93 -0.38 13.56
CA ARG A 215 2.97 -1.39 13.12
C ARG A 215 3.62 -2.75 12.85
N ASP A 216 4.68 -2.74 12.05
CA ASP A 216 5.36 -3.96 11.61
C ASP A 216 6.19 -4.58 12.74
N GLY A 217 6.81 -3.74 13.58
CA GLY A 217 7.56 -4.19 14.75
C GLY A 217 6.68 -4.86 15.80
N PHE A 218 5.53 -4.25 16.12
CA PHE A 218 4.57 -4.84 17.05
C PHE A 218 3.96 -6.14 16.51
N LEU A 219 3.71 -6.24 15.21
CA LEU A 219 3.28 -7.49 14.60
C LEU A 219 4.32 -8.61 14.82
N VAL A 220 5.61 -8.31 14.64
CA VAL A 220 6.68 -9.28 14.93
C VAL A 220 6.62 -9.72 16.38
N SER A 221 6.50 -8.79 17.33
CA SER A 221 6.38 -9.14 18.76
C SER A 221 5.19 -10.05 19.06
N VAL A 222 4.03 -9.81 18.42
CA VAL A 222 2.85 -10.67 18.55
C VAL A 222 3.10 -12.05 17.95
N ILE A 223 3.73 -12.14 16.78
CA ILE A 223 4.08 -13.42 16.16
C ILE A 223 5.02 -14.23 17.07
N LEU A 224 6.08 -13.60 17.59
CA LEU A 224 7.06 -14.23 18.48
C LEU A 224 6.39 -14.74 19.75
N GLN A 225 5.53 -13.92 20.38
CA GLN A 225 4.81 -14.31 21.58
C GLN A 225 3.85 -15.48 21.31
N LYS A 226 3.12 -15.46 20.20
CA LYS A 226 2.14 -16.52 19.87
C LYS A 226 2.79 -17.83 19.46
N LEU A 227 4.01 -17.79 18.93
CA LEU A 227 4.77 -18.98 18.56
C LEU A 227 5.77 -19.41 19.64
N ASN A 228 5.82 -18.74 20.81
CA ASN A 228 6.84 -18.93 21.83
C ASN A 228 8.27 -18.97 21.23
N ALA A 229 8.59 -17.96 20.43
CA ALA A 229 9.86 -17.86 19.70
C ALA A 229 10.68 -16.68 20.22
N SER A 230 12.01 -16.77 20.10
CA SER A 230 12.88 -15.60 20.23
C SER A 230 13.18 -15.03 18.84
N VAL A 231 13.82 -13.85 18.79
CA VAL A 231 14.14 -13.19 17.51
C VAL A 231 15.62 -12.87 17.43
N LYS A 232 16.18 -13.13 16.25
CA LYS A 232 17.49 -12.64 15.83
C LYS A 232 17.27 -11.66 14.68
N TYR A 233 17.31 -10.37 14.98
CA TYR A 233 17.17 -9.34 13.94
C TYR A 233 18.43 -9.28 13.07
N ILE A 234 18.22 -9.29 11.75
CA ILE A 234 19.26 -9.02 10.75
C ILE A 234 18.98 -7.64 10.20
N LEU A 235 19.75 -6.65 10.68
CA LEU A 235 19.55 -5.25 10.33
C LEU A 235 20.09 -4.97 8.93
N THR A 236 19.28 -4.34 8.08
CA THR A 236 19.71 -3.84 6.77
C THR A 236 19.60 -2.32 6.70
N PRO A 237 20.26 -1.67 5.71
CA PRO A 237 20.14 -0.23 5.53
C PRO A 237 18.69 0.25 5.36
N PRO A 238 18.32 1.45 5.85
CA PRO A 238 16.99 2.00 5.66
C PRO A 238 16.60 2.08 4.18
N GLY A 239 15.43 1.53 3.84
CA GLY A 239 14.92 1.48 2.48
C GLY A 239 15.42 0.29 1.65
N ASP A 240 16.20 -0.62 2.23
CA ASP A 240 16.72 -1.80 1.54
C ASP A 240 15.66 -2.91 1.38
N TYR A 241 14.63 -2.62 0.58
CA TYR A 241 13.61 -3.59 0.20
C TYR A 241 14.23 -4.72 -0.64
N GLY A 242 15.33 -4.48 -1.34
CA GLY A 242 15.90 -5.48 -2.23
C GLY A 242 15.07 -5.68 -3.51
N ILE A 243 15.72 -6.24 -4.51
CA ILE A 243 15.16 -6.43 -5.85
C ILE A 243 15.53 -7.84 -6.30
N LEU A 244 14.58 -8.54 -6.94
CA LEU A 244 14.88 -9.73 -7.71
C LEU A 244 15.08 -9.31 -9.17
N LEU A 245 16.28 -9.52 -9.68
CA LEU A 245 16.66 -9.24 -11.06
C LEU A 245 16.16 -10.35 -11.98
N GLU A 246 16.03 -10.04 -13.28
CA GLU A 246 15.57 -10.99 -14.30
C GLU A 246 16.45 -12.24 -14.41
N ASN A 247 17.75 -12.11 -14.15
CA ASN A 247 18.69 -13.23 -14.09
C ASN A 247 18.50 -14.13 -12.84
N GLY A 248 17.49 -13.85 -12.01
CA GLY A 248 17.20 -14.56 -10.77
C GLY A 248 18.07 -14.13 -9.59
N THR A 249 19.06 -13.26 -9.75
CA THR A 249 19.87 -12.74 -8.64
C THR A 249 19.01 -11.83 -7.76
N ALA A 250 19.15 -11.97 -6.45
CA ALA A 250 18.45 -11.14 -5.48
C ALA A 250 19.42 -10.16 -4.82
N LEU A 251 18.93 -8.98 -4.49
CA LEU A 251 19.63 -7.94 -3.72
C LEU A 251 18.87 -7.63 -2.43
N GLY A 252 19.56 -6.96 -1.49
CA GLY A 252 18.98 -6.47 -0.26
C GLY A 252 18.36 -7.54 0.63
N THR A 253 17.28 -7.20 1.30
CA THR A 253 16.54 -8.14 2.16
C THR A 253 15.92 -9.32 1.40
N ILE A 254 15.59 -9.20 0.11
CA ILE A 254 15.15 -10.37 -0.69
C ILE A 254 16.27 -11.40 -0.83
N LYS A 255 17.52 -10.94 -1.01
CA LYS A 255 18.69 -11.82 -1.05
C LYS A 255 18.81 -12.64 0.23
N LEU A 256 18.73 -11.97 1.39
CA LEU A 256 18.86 -12.63 2.69
C LEU A 256 17.81 -13.73 2.89
N ILE A 257 16.59 -13.52 2.42
CA ILE A 257 15.52 -14.53 2.50
C ILE A 257 15.77 -15.68 1.51
N LYS A 258 16.15 -15.34 0.27
CA LYS A 258 16.41 -16.30 -0.80
C LYS A 258 17.60 -17.23 -0.47
N ASP A 259 18.69 -16.65 0.02
CA ASP A 259 19.93 -17.37 0.36
C ASP A 259 19.80 -18.12 1.69
N GLY A 260 18.70 -17.89 2.42
CA GLY A 260 18.40 -18.57 3.68
C GLY A 260 19.13 -18.01 4.89
N ASP A 261 19.72 -16.81 4.79
CA ASP A 261 20.31 -16.05 5.90
C ASP A 261 19.25 -15.55 6.87
N ALA A 262 18.06 -15.23 6.35
CA ALA A 262 16.88 -14.83 7.11
C ALA A 262 15.69 -15.75 6.81
N ASP A 263 14.80 -15.92 7.79
CA ASP A 263 13.60 -16.75 7.68
C ASP A 263 12.39 -15.94 7.19
N ALA A 264 12.31 -14.67 7.60
CA ALA A 264 11.24 -13.75 7.24
C ALA A 264 11.71 -12.29 7.19
N ASN A 265 11.03 -11.48 6.39
CA ASN A 265 11.13 -10.02 6.36
C ASN A 265 9.74 -9.42 6.61
N PHE A 266 9.59 -8.80 7.78
CA PHE A 266 8.34 -8.16 8.18
C PHE A 266 8.31 -6.66 7.90
N ASN A 267 9.08 -6.17 6.92
CA ASN A 267 8.82 -4.84 6.37
C ASN A 267 7.67 -4.97 5.38
N THR A 268 6.61 -4.18 5.57
CA THR A 268 5.47 -4.15 4.65
C THR A 268 5.93 -3.86 3.22
N ARG A 269 5.47 -4.66 2.27
CA ARG A 269 5.78 -4.53 0.84
C ARG A 269 4.55 -4.64 0.00
N TYR A 270 4.56 -3.97 -1.15
CA TYR A 270 3.55 -4.22 -2.17
C TYR A 270 3.71 -5.63 -2.72
N LEU A 271 2.60 -6.34 -2.82
CA LEU A 271 2.51 -7.63 -3.47
C LEU A 271 2.67 -7.39 -4.98
N PHE A 272 3.83 -7.73 -5.51
CA PHE A 272 4.06 -7.79 -6.95
C PHE A 272 4.31 -9.25 -7.35
N ILE A 273 3.58 -9.72 -8.36
CA ILE A 273 3.70 -11.06 -8.92
C ILE A 273 4.60 -10.88 -10.15
N PRO A 274 5.81 -11.46 -10.17
CA PRO A 274 5.96 -12.91 -10.16
C PRO A 274 6.79 -13.36 -8.95
N ALA A 275 6.11 -13.92 -7.96
CA ALA A 275 6.77 -14.62 -6.86
C ALA A 275 7.69 -15.68 -7.48
N SER A 276 8.99 -15.45 -7.41
CA SER A 276 9.98 -16.45 -7.80
C SER A 276 9.79 -17.71 -6.95
N LYS A 277 10.22 -18.86 -7.48
CA LYS A 277 10.30 -20.13 -6.74
C LYS A 277 11.14 -20.05 -5.44
N SER A 278 11.70 -18.90 -5.10
CA SER A 278 12.67 -18.72 -4.02
C SER A 278 12.14 -17.95 -2.81
N ILE A 279 10.99 -17.26 -2.92
CA ILE A 279 10.35 -16.56 -1.79
C ILE A 279 8.83 -16.79 -1.78
N GLU A 280 8.20 -16.63 -0.63
CA GLU A 280 6.74 -16.65 -0.49
C GLU A 280 6.25 -15.36 0.19
N PHE A 281 4.99 -15.02 -0.04
CA PHE A 281 4.32 -13.90 0.60
C PHE A 281 3.36 -14.39 1.68
N THR A 282 3.21 -13.60 2.74
CA THR A 282 2.12 -13.79 3.70
C THR A 282 0.77 -13.43 3.09
N TYR A 283 -0.30 -13.74 3.82
CA TYR A 283 -1.64 -13.23 3.54
C TYR A 283 -1.58 -11.70 3.32
N PRO A 284 -2.20 -11.16 2.25
CA PRO A 284 -2.25 -9.73 2.01
C PRO A 284 -3.07 -9.07 3.12
N ASN A 285 -2.38 -8.37 4.02
CA ASN A 285 -2.94 -7.90 5.28
C ASN A 285 -3.31 -6.42 5.27
N ASP A 286 -2.97 -5.72 4.18
CA ASP A 286 -3.28 -4.31 4.02
C ASP A 286 -3.43 -3.99 2.52
N TYR A 287 -4.02 -2.85 2.22
CA TYR A 287 -4.11 -2.32 0.87
C TYR A 287 -3.90 -0.81 0.89
N ASP A 288 -3.41 -0.28 -0.22
CA ASP A 288 -3.28 1.16 -0.43
C ASP A 288 -3.55 1.50 -1.89
N ASN A 289 -3.68 2.78 -2.19
CA ASN A 289 -3.82 3.26 -3.56
C ASN A 289 -2.56 4.01 -3.95
N VAL A 290 -2.01 3.70 -5.12
CA VAL A 290 -0.96 4.50 -5.71
C VAL A 290 -1.59 5.78 -6.27
N ILE A 291 -1.04 6.92 -5.88
CA ILE A 291 -1.51 8.24 -6.27
C ILE A 291 -0.37 9.07 -6.84
N ILE A 292 -0.73 10.04 -7.68
CA ILE A 292 0.16 11.13 -8.06
C ILE A 292 -0.10 12.28 -7.10
N ALA A 293 0.95 12.89 -6.58
CA ALA A 293 0.89 14.13 -5.81
C ALA A 293 1.57 15.24 -6.60
N LEU A 294 0.89 16.38 -6.73
CA LEU A 294 1.33 17.51 -7.54
C LEU A 294 1.57 18.74 -6.66
N PRO A 295 2.51 19.63 -7.04
CA PRO A 295 2.79 20.83 -6.28
C PRO A 295 1.59 21.79 -6.29
N ILE A 296 1.36 22.45 -5.16
CA ILE A 296 0.33 23.49 -5.04
C ILE A 296 0.92 24.81 -5.53
N HIS A 297 0.42 25.29 -6.65
CA HIS A 297 0.74 26.62 -7.12
C HIS A 297 -0.20 27.65 -6.51
N TYR A 298 0.34 28.48 -5.64
CA TYR A 298 -0.33 29.68 -5.19
C TYR A 298 -0.18 30.74 -6.27
N VAL A 299 -1.26 30.96 -7.03
CA VAL A 299 -1.36 32.20 -7.79
C VAL A 299 -1.47 33.28 -6.72
N GLY A 300 -0.60 34.28 -6.77
CA GLY A 300 -0.72 35.45 -5.89
C GLY A 300 -2.16 35.98 -5.87
N PHE A 301 -2.49 36.84 -4.91
CA PHE A 301 -3.86 37.35 -4.75
C PHE A 301 -4.44 37.74 -6.11
N ARG A 302 -5.60 37.16 -6.46
CA ARG A 302 -6.30 37.51 -7.70
C ARG A 302 -6.36 39.03 -7.80
N LYS A 303 -6.11 39.55 -9.01
CA LYS A 303 -6.23 40.98 -9.26
C LYS A 303 -7.59 41.43 -8.73
N ILE A 304 -7.60 42.47 -7.92
CA ILE A 304 -8.81 43.01 -7.30
C ILE A 304 -9.93 43.26 -8.33
N GLY A 305 -9.57 43.58 -9.57
CA GLY A 305 -10.52 43.74 -10.68
C GLY A 305 -11.37 42.50 -10.99
N GLU A 306 -10.93 41.29 -10.61
CA GLU A 306 -11.70 40.05 -10.79
C GLU A 306 -12.69 39.77 -9.64
N ILE A 307 -12.67 40.59 -8.57
CA ILE A 307 -13.51 40.39 -7.39
C ILE A 307 -14.97 40.78 -7.66
N ILE A 308 -15.20 41.81 -8.48
CA ILE A 308 -16.54 42.29 -8.84
C ILE A 308 -16.78 42.04 -10.33
N PRO A 309 -17.75 41.18 -10.70
CA PRO A 309 -18.20 41.08 -12.08
C PRO A 309 -18.58 42.45 -12.66
N GLY A 310 -18.10 42.76 -13.87
CA GLY A 310 -18.38 44.05 -14.52
C GLY A 310 -19.87 44.38 -14.67
N SER A 311 -20.76 43.37 -14.59
CA SER A 311 -22.20 43.54 -14.58
C SER A 311 -22.73 44.38 -13.42
N TYR A 312 -22.13 44.31 -12.23
CA TYR A 312 -22.53 45.16 -11.09
C TYR A 312 -22.21 46.63 -11.35
N PHE A 313 -21.04 46.91 -11.93
CA PHE A 313 -20.70 48.25 -12.38
C PHE A 313 -21.62 48.73 -13.50
N GLY A 314 -21.95 47.86 -14.46
CA GLY A 314 -22.88 48.18 -15.54
C GLY A 314 -24.27 48.58 -15.03
N LEU A 315 -24.84 47.81 -14.10
CA LEU A 315 -26.13 48.12 -13.50
C LEU A 315 -26.08 49.41 -12.66
N TYR A 316 -24.99 49.64 -11.93
CA TYR A 316 -24.77 50.91 -11.23
C TYR A 316 -24.75 52.12 -12.18
N VAL A 317 -23.99 52.02 -13.28
CA VAL A 317 -23.92 53.08 -14.31
C VAL A 317 -25.29 53.31 -14.95
N LEU A 318 -26.06 52.25 -15.19
CA LEU A 318 -27.41 52.36 -15.76
C LEU A 318 -28.37 53.05 -14.79
N LEU A 319 -28.36 52.66 -13.50
CA LEU A 319 -29.17 53.32 -12.46
C LEU A 319 -28.77 54.80 -12.30
N PHE A 320 -27.47 55.09 -12.38
CA PHE A 320 -26.97 56.47 -12.32
C PHE A 320 -27.34 57.29 -13.55
N ALA A 321 -27.29 56.70 -14.75
CA ALA A 321 -27.73 57.34 -15.97
C ALA A 321 -29.24 57.64 -15.92
N ALA A 322 -30.05 56.67 -15.47
CA ALA A 322 -31.49 56.87 -15.27
C ALA A 322 -31.78 57.98 -14.25
N PHE A 323 -31.03 58.00 -13.13
CA PHE A 323 -31.10 59.08 -12.14
C PHE A 323 -30.75 60.44 -12.74
N SER A 324 -29.65 60.52 -13.49
CA SER A 324 -29.16 61.76 -14.11
C SER A 324 -30.15 62.32 -15.13
N VAL A 325 -30.76 61.45 -15.94
CA VAL A 325 -31.82 61.81 -16.89
C VAL A 325 -33.02 62.34 -16.12
N TYR A 326 -33.53 61.60 -15.13
CA TYR A 326 -34.67 62.02 -14.32
C TYR A 326 -34.46 63.38 -13.65
N ALA A 327 -33.31 63.55 -13.00
CA ALA A 327 -32.96 64.75 -12.27
C ALA A 327 -32.76 65.97 -13.17
N LYS A 328 -32.28 65.77 -14.40
CA LYS A 328 -32.13 66.83 -15.40
C LYS A 328 -33.47 67.27 -15.97
N PHE A 329 -34.39 66.33 -16.24
CA PHE A 329 -35.70 66.62 -16.83
C PHE A 329 -36.70 67.21 -15.84
N ASN A 330 -36.74 66.71 -14.60
CA ASN A 330 -37.79 67.11 -13.64
C ASN A 330 -37.36 68.20 -12.66
N ASP A 331 -36.09 68.22 -12.25
CA ASP A 331 -35.60 69.14 -11.21
C ASP A 331 -34.61 70.19 -11.75
N ASN A 332 -34.36 70.22 -13.07
CA ASN A 332 -33.40 71.13 -13.74
C ASN A 332 -32.03 71.16 -13.04
N LEU A 333 -31.57 70.02 -12.51
CA LEU A 333 -30.30 69.95 -11.80
C LEU A 333 -29.13 70.09 -12.78
N THR A 334 -28.17 70.96 -12.43
CA THR A 334 -26.93 71.09 -13.19
C THR A 334 -26.08 69.83 -13.07
N ASN A 335 -25.31 69.49 -14.11
CA ASN A 335 -24.40 68.33 -14.11
C ASN A 335 -23.44 68.36 -12.90
N SER A 336 -23.01 69.55 -12.46
CA SER A 336 -22.17 69.74 -11.28
C SER A 336 -22.85 69.29 -9.99
N ARG A 337 -24.14 69.60 -9.80
CA ARG A 337 -24.90 69.15 -8.62
C ARG A 337 -25.12 67.64 -8.65
N LEU A 338 -25.41 67.08 -9.82
CA LEU A 338 -25.56 65.62 -9.98
C LEU A 338 -24.26 64.89 -9.66
N PHE A 339 -23.13 65.44 -10.09
CA PHE A 339 -21.81 64.90 -9.76
C PHE A 339 -21.52 64.97 -8.25
N VAL A 340 -21.85 66.08 -7.58
CA VAL A 340 -21.69 66.17 -6.12
C VAL A 340 -22.57 65.16 -5.39
N ILE A 341 -23.84 65.00 -5.80
CA ILE A 341 -24.75 63.99 -5.23
C ILE A 341 -24.17 62.58 -5.42
N PHE A 342 -23.62 62.30 -6.60
CA PHE A 342 -22.97 61.02 -6.88
C PHE A 342 -21.79 60.74 -5.95
N ILE A 343 -20.88 61.70 -5.79
CA ILE A 343 -19.74 61.58 -4.88
C ILE A 343 -20.20 61.44 -3.43
N GLN A 344 -21.26 62.14 -3.02
CA GLN A 344 -21.84 61.99 -1.69
C GLN A 344 -22.38 60.58 -1.45
N ILE A 345 -23.11 60.00 -2.42
CA ILE A 345 -23.61 58.62 -2.32
C ILE A 345 -22.45 57.62 -2.27
N LEU A 346 -21.44 57.78 -3.13
CA LEU A 346 -20.26 56.90 -3.14
C LEU A 346 -19.45 56.99 -1.84
N SER A 347 -19.32 58.20 -1.27
CA SER A 347 -18.59 58.42 -0.02
C SER A 347 -19.41 58.10 1.24
N GLY A 348 -20.68 57.70 1.09
CA GLY A 348 -21.59 57.47 2.23
C GLY A 348 -21.96 58.74 2.99
N GLN A 349 -21.82 59.90 2.36
CA GLN A 349 -22.21 61.19 2.93
C GLN A 349 -23.70 61.48 2.72
N ALA A 350 -24.28 62.27 3.63
CA ALA A 350 -25.67 62.68 3.52
C ALA A 350 -25.89 63.56 2.29
N THR A 351 -26.75 63.10 1.37
CA THR A 351 -27.22 63.90 0.24
C THR A 351 -28.40 64.76 0.64
N LYS A 352 -28.47 66.00 0.12
CA LYS A 352 -29.66 66.83 0.27
C LYS A 352 -30.85 66.17 -0.43
N VAL A 353 -31.92 65.91 0.33
CA VAL A 353 -33.12 65.24 -0.18
C VAL A 353 -34.06 66.29 -0.79
N PHE A 354 -34.39 66.16 -2.08
CA PHE A 354 -35.43 66.99 -2.70
C PHE A 354 -36.84 66.49 -2.34
N ASN A 355 -37.84 67.34 -2.50
CA ASN A 355 -39.22 67.05 -2.10
C ASN A 355 -39.97 66.10 -3.04
N SER A 356 -39.45 65.80 -4.24
CA SER A 356 -40.06 64.84 -5.16
C SER A 356 -40.07 63.43 -4.57
N LYS A 357 -41.25 62.79 -4.54
CA LYS A 357 -41.41 61.40 -4.07
C LYS A 357 -40.58 60.42 -4.89
N PHE A 358 -40.54 60.60 -6.22
CA PHE A 358 -39.82 59.70 -7.12
C PHE A 358 -38.31 59.86 -6.96
N TYR A 359 -37.81 61.08 -6.76
CA TYR A 359 -36.41 61.33 -6.42
C TYR A 359 -35.98 60.57 -5.17
N ARG A 360 -36.81 60.61 -4.11
CA ARG A 360 -36.54 59.87 -2.86
C ARG A 360 -36.48 58.36 -3.07
N ILE A 361 -37.42 57.80 -3.84
CA ILE A 361 -37.44 56.36 -4.16
C ILE A 361 -36.18 55.96 -4.92
N LEU A 362 -35.78 56.76 -5.92
CA LEU A 362 -34.60 56.48 -6.74
C LEU A 362 -33.32 56.56 -5.91
N ILE A 363 -33.15 57.60 -5.09
CA ILE A 363 -32.00 57.72 -4.17
C ILE A 363 -31.96 56.56 -3.18
N ILE A 364 -33.07 56.20 -2.55
CA ILE A 364 -33.12 55.07 -1.61
C ILE A 364 -32.72 53.78 -2.34
N SER A 365 -33.23 53.57 -3.56
CA SER A 365 -32.89 52.39 -4.37
C SER A 365 -31.39 52.37 -4.74
N LEU A 366 -30.82 53.52 -5.10
CA LEU A 366 -29.40 53.66 -5.43
C LEU A 366 -28.51 53.42 -4.20
N ILE A 367 -28.88 53.96 -3.04
CA ILE A 367 -28.18 53.73 -1.76
C ILE A 367 -28.26 52.26 -1.36
N PHE A 368 -29.44 51.65 -1.44
CA PHE A 368 -29.63 50.23 -1.10
C PHE A 368 -28.81 49.32 -2.03
N TYR A 369 -28.85 49.60 -3.33
CA TYR A 369 -28.05 48.89 -4.32
C TYR A 369 -26.54 49.05 -4.07
N TYR A 370 -26.09 50.28 -3.80
CA TYR A 370 -24.69 50.57 -3.52
C TYR A 370 -24.20 49.87 -2.24
N SER A 371 -25.00 49.92 -1.16
CA SER A 371 -24.73 49.20 0.08
C SER A 371 -24.62 47.69 -0.16
N PHE A 372 -25.52 47.11 -0.95
CA PHE A 372 -25.46 45.70 -1.34
C PHE A 372 -24.17 45.36 -2.11
N VAL A 373 -23.78 46.19 -3.08
CA VAL A 373 -22.53 45.99 -3.85
C VAL A 373 -21.29 46.11 -2.95
N ILE A 374 -21.23 47.09 -2.05
CA ILE A 374 -20.14 47.20 -1.07
C ILE A 374 -20.05 45.96 -0.19
N ASN A 375 -21.19 45.47 0.34
CA ASN A 375 -21.20 44.30 1.20
C ASN A 375 -20.71 43.04 0.48
N ILE A 376 -21.17 42.82 -0.77
CA ILE A 376 -20.66 41.71 -1.61
C ILE A 376 -19.16 41.85 -1.84
N PHE A 377 -18.72 43.06 -2.18
CA PHE A 377 -17.32 43.33 -2.42
C PHE A 377 -16.47 43.09 -1.17
N GLN A 378 -16.89 43.58 0.00
CA GLN A 378 -16.20 43.35 1.27
C GLN A 378 -16.15 41.86 1.63
N ALA A 379 -17.26 41.12 1.45
CA ALA A 379 -17.30 39.68 1.69
C ALA A 379 -16.35 38.93 0.75
N LYS A 380 -16.34 39.29 -0.54
CA LYS A 380 -15.47 38.64 -1.53
C LYS A 380 -14.01 39.04 -1.36
N LEU A 381 -13.72 40.29 -1.04
CA LEU A 381 -12.38 40.77 -0.70
C LEU A 381 -11.85 40.04 0.52
N THR A 382 -12.67 39.89 1.57
CA THR A 382 -12.31 39.10 2.76
C THR A 382 -12.01 37.66 2.38
N SER A 383 -12.84 37.03 1.54
CA SER A 383 -12.59 35.66 1.04
C SER A 383 -11.28 35.56 0.24
N VAL A 384 -10.98 36.51 -0.64
CA VAL A 384 -9.74 36.53 -1.44
C VAL A 384 -8.51 36.80 -0.57
N LEU A 385 -8.64 37.63 0.47
CA LEU A 385 -7.56 37.93 1.39
C LEU A 385 -7.29 36.80 2.40
N THR A 386 -8.31 36.00 2.74
CA THR A 386 -8.20 34.91 3.71
C THR A 386 -7.85 33.57 3.06
N ILE A 387 -8.35 33.31 1.86
CA ILE A 387 -8.12 32.06 1.14
C ILE A 387 -7.22 32.36 -0.08
N PRO A 388 -5.95 31.94 -0.07
CA PRO A 388 -5.08 32.15 -1.21
C PRO A 388 -5.65 31.40 -2.43
N SER A 389 -5.67 32.08 -3.57
CA SER A 389 -6.03 31.43 -4.83
C SER A 389 -4.97 30.41 -5.22
N THR A 390 -5.39 29.18 -5.48
CA THR A 390 -4.54 28.18 -6.12
C THR A 390 -4.88 28.09 -7.60
N LEU A 391 -3.93 27.63 -8.42
CA LEU A 391 -4.26 27.18 -9.77
C LEU A 391 -5.34 26.08 -9.68
N PRO A 392 -6.18 25.93 -10.73
CA PRO A 392 -7.12 24.83 -10.77
C PRO A 392 -6.36 23.52 -10.59
N TYR A 393 -6.85 22.69 -9.67
CA TYR A 393 -6.26 21.38 -9.42
C TYR A 393 -6.45 20.53 -10.66
N LEU A 394 -5.36 19.95 -11.17
CA LEU A 394 -5.48 18.81 -12.08
C LEU A 394 -6.18 17.68 -11.33
N THR A 395 -7.17 17.06 -11.95
CA THR A 395 -8.02 16.02 -11.34
C THR A 395 -7.82 14.66 -11.99
N THR A 396 -7.43 14.64 -13.26
CA THR A 396 -7.26 13.41 -14.03
C THR A 396 -5.79 13.13 -14.33
N THR A 397 -5.48 11.84 -14.46
CA THR A 397 -4.15 11.35 -14.88
C THR A 397 -3.79 11.83 -16.29
N GLN A 398 -4.79 12.01 -17.17
CA GLN A 398 -4.59 12.53 -18.51
C GLN A 398 -4.13 14.00 -18.49
N GLU A 399 -4.74 14.85 -17.65
CA GLU A 399 -4.28 16.23 -17.48
C GLU A 399 -2.83 16.30 -16.97
N VAL A 400 -2.44 15.38 -16.09
CA VAL A 400 -1.02 15.28 -15.65
C VAL A 400 -0.11 14.90 -16.82
N MET A 401 -0.57 14.04 -17.72
CA MET A 401 0.17 13.67 -18.92
C MET A 401 0.29 14.81 -19.92
N ASP A 402 -0.73 15.64 -20.04
CA ASP A 402 -0.70 16.80 -20.92
C ASP A 402 0.10 17.97 -20.31
N SER A 403 0.43 17.88 -19.02
CA SER A 403 1.23 18.88 -18.31
C SER A 403 2.76 18.67 -18.43
N ASN A 404 3.51 19.73 -18.14
CA ASN A 404 4.98 19.73 -18.13
C ASN A 404 5.61 19.32 -16.78
N TYR A 405 4.83 18.72 -15.87
CA TYR A 405 5.37 18.27 -14.59
C TYR A 405 6.40 17.16 -14.77
N THR A 406 7.51 17.29 -14.02
CA THR A 406 8.46 16.19 -13.84
C THR A 406 7.94 15.30 -12.71
N ILE A 407 7.65 14.04 -13.00
CA ILE A 407 7.13 13.10 -12.00
C ILE A 407 8.28 12.23 -11.47
N ILE A 408 8.45 12.18 -10.15
CA ILE A 408 9.46 11.35 -9.49
C ILE A 408 8.82 10.25 -8.62
N SER A 409 9.53 9.15 -8.36
CA SER A 409 9.03 8.06 -7.50
C SER A 409 10.19 7.40 -6.76
N PRO A 410 9.98 6.86 -5.54
CA PRO A 410 11.03 6.11 -4.86
C PRO A 410 11.22 4.75 -5.56
N ILE A 411 12.42 4.49 -6.07
CA ILE A 411 12.75 3.24 -6.80
C ILE A 411 12.52 2.01 -5.91
N ASP A 412 12.89 2.13 -4.64
CA ASP A 412 12.97 1.02 -3.69
C ASP A 412 11.58 0.45 -3.34
N ALA A 413 10.53 1.27 -3.43
CA ALA A 413 9.18 0.89 -3.04
C ALA A 413 8.27 0.61 -4.24
N LEU A 414 8.33 1.43 -5.29
CA LEU A 414 7.35 1.39 -6.39
C LEU A 414 7.94 1.08 -7.76
N GLY A 415 9.26 0.93 -7.88
CA GLY A 415 9.93 0.63 -9.17
C GLY A 415 9.36 -0.61 -9.85
N ASN A 416 9.40 -1.76 -9.17
CA ASN A 416 8.92 -3.02 -9.75
C ASN A 416 7.39 -3.12 -9.81
N PRO A 417 6.62 -2.77 -8.75
CA PRO A 417 5.17 -2.87 -8.80
C PRO A 417 4.53 -2.03 -9.91
N LEU A 418 5.12 -0.89 -10.26
CA LEU A 418 4.64 -0.05 -11.36
C LEU A 418 5.04 -0.57 -12.74
N ARG A 419 6.18 -1.26 -12.88
CA ARG A 419 6.66 -1.75 -14.19
C ARG A 419 5.93 -3.01 -14.69
N ILE A 420 5.35 -3.80 -13.79
CA ILE A 420 4.65 -5.05 -14.13
C ILE A 420 3.19 -4.78 -14.55
N ILE A 421 2.91 -3.63 -15.17
CA ILE A 421 1.56 -3.21 -15.56
C ILE A 421 1.44 -3.43 -17.07
N GLU A 422 0.81 -4.54 -17.47
CA GLU A 422 0.65 -4.94 -18.88
C GLU A 422 -0.65 -4.40 -19.53
N ASP A 423 -1.63 -3.94 -18.75
CA ASP A 423 -3.02 -3.88 -19.24
C ASP A 423 -3.57 -2.47 -19.54
N VAL A 424 -2.79 -1.39 -19.34
CA VAL A 424 -3.31 -0.03 -19.56
C VAL A 424 -2.29 0.86 -20.24
N LYS A 425 -2.45 1.07 -21.56
CA LYS A 425 -1.58 1.94 -22.38
C LYS A 425 -1.35 3.34 -21.78
N SER A 426 -2.34 3.94 -21.13
CA SER A 426 -2.18 5.26 -20.49
C SER A 426 -1.27 5.24 -19.26
N LEU A 427 -1.20 4.12 -18.54
CA LEU A 427 -0.27 3.95 -17.41
C LEU A 427 1.16 3.80 -17.90
N GLU A 428 1.41 3.07 -19.00
CA GLU A 428 2.77 2.93 -19.57
C GLU A 428 3.39 4.29 -19.92
N THR A 429 2.60 5.19 -20.50
CA THR A 429 3.06 6.55 -20.82
C THR A 429 3.38 7.35 -19.56
N ILE A 430 2.61 7.20 -18.47
CA ILE A 430 2.93 7.83 -17.18
C ILE A 430 4.22 7.24 -16.61
N ILE A 431 4.32 5.90 -16.56
CA ILE A 431 5.43 5.17 -15.96
C ILE A 431 6.75 5.49 -16.67
N SER A 432 6.74 5.59 -18.00
CA SER A 432 7.93 5.97 -18.79
C SER A 432 8.42 7.39 -18.48
N ARG A 433 7.54 8.29 -18.00
CA ARG A 433 7.92 9.64 -17.53
C ARG A 433 8.36 9.70 -16.07
N ILE A 434 8.18 8.63 -15.29
CA ILE A 434 8.57 8.61 -13.88
C ILE A 434 10.09 8.48 -13.78
N ASN A 435 10.72 9.49 -13.18
CA ASN A 435 12.11 9.42 -12.78
C ASN A 435 12.24 8.75 -11.40
N PHE A 436 12.68 7.49 -11.39
CA PHE A 436 12.87 6.72 -10.17
C PHE A 436 14.15 7.13 -9.45
N LEU A 437 14.02 7.53 -8.19
CA LEU A 437 15.11 8.03 -7.35
C LEU A 437 15.26 7.16 -6.10
N HIS A 438 16.49 7.05 -5.59
CA HIS A 438 16.73 6.45 -4.28
C HIS A 438 16.01 7.24 -3.16
N GLY A 439 15.51 6.56 -2.14
CA GLY A 439 14.63 7.18 -1.11
C GLY A 439 15.15 8.48 -0.48
N THR A 440 16.47 8.59 -0.24
CA THR A 440 17.10 9.80 0.32
C THR A 440 17.06 11.00 -0.64
N LEU A 441 17.36 10.77 -1.92
CA LEU A 441 17.31 11.80 -2.96
C LEU A 441 15.87 12.20 -3.29
N PHE A 442 14.97 11.21 -3.34
CA PHE A 442 13.54 11.40 -3.50
C PHE A 442 13.00 12.36 -2.43
N TYR A 443 13.23 12.04 -1.15
CA TYR A 443 12.79 12.89 -0.04
C TYR A 443 13.44 14.29 -0.08
N LYS A 444 14.74 14.39 -0.41
CA LYS A 444 15.42 15.68 -0.55
C LYS A 444 14.78 16.56 -1.64
N LYS A 445 14.33 15.98 -2.77
CA LYS A 445 13.64 16.73 -3.83
C LYS A 445 12.25 17.17 -3.40
N ILE A 446 11.46 16.30 -2.77
CA ILE A 446 10.11 16.63 -2.29
C ILE A 446 10.16 17.71 -1.20
N LYS A 447 11.13 17.62 -0.29
CA LYS A 447 11.31 18.62 0.77
C LYS A 447 11.57 20.04 0.22
N LYS A 448 12.12 20.17 -0.99
CA LYS A 448 12.33 21.48 -1.64
C LYS A 448 11.05 22.13 -2.17
N CYS A 449 9.92 21.41 -2.22
CA CYS A 449 8.64 21.93 -2.69
C CYS A 449 8.73 22.61 -4.06
N SER A 450 9.44 21.99 -5.01
CA SER A 450 9.66 22.59 -6.33
C SER A 450 8.36 22.65 -7.13
N ASP A 451 8.10 23.83 -7.70
CA ASP A 451 6.89 24.16 -8.45
C ASP A 451 6.61 23.21 -9.64
N ASN A 452 7.61 22.61 -10.28
CA ASN A 452 7.39 21.74 -11.45
C ASN A 452 7.67 20.24 -11.20
N VAL A 453 7.71 19.82 -9.93
CA VAL A 453 8.04 18.43 -9.57
C VAL A 453 6.86 17.79 -8.85
N GLY A 454 6.17 16.86 -9.51
CA GLY A 454 5.19 15.97 -8.88
C GLY A 454 5.84 14.65 -8.46
N PHE A 455 5.15 13.83 -7.69
CA PHE A 455 5.64 12.50 -7.32
C PHE A 455 4.57 11.43 -7.26
N VAL A 456 4.96 10.18 -7.52
CA VAL A 456 4.12 8.99 -7.34
C VAL A 456 4.48 8.30 -6.04
N THR A 457 3.47 7.99 -5.24
CA THR A 457 3.63 7.22 -4.01
C THR A 457 2.32 6.51 -3.67
N ALA A 458 2.35 5.58 -2.72
CA ALA A 458 1.11 5.09 -2.12
C ALA A 458 0.51 6.13 -1.16
N LYS A 459 -0.82 6.18 -1.07
CA LYS A 459 -1.59 7.24 -0.39
C LYS A 459 -1.31 7.31 1.11
N LYS A 460 -1.03 6.19 1.78
CA LYS A 460 -0.60 6.20 3.19
C LYS A 460 0.78 6.85 3.35
N LEU A 461 1.72 6.53 2.46
CA LEU A 461 3.06 7.13 2.46
C LEU A 461 3.04 8.62 2.07
N TYR A 462 2.12 9.03 1.19
CA TYR A 462 1.91 10.44 0.86
C TYR A 462 1.67 11.28 2.12
N ARG A 463 0.73 10.86 2.98
CA ARG A 463 0.41 11.58 4.22
C ARG A 463 1.65 11.78 5.07
N TYR A 464 2.43 10.71 5.22
CA TYR A 464 3.69 10.75 5.95
C TYR A 464 4.72 11.70 5.35
N TYR A 465 4.90 11.68 4.03
CA TYR A 465 5.85 12.59 3.38
C TYR A 465 5.48 14.05 3.61
N ILE A 466 4.20 14.39 3.48
CA ILE A 466 3.71 15.77 3.67
C ILE A 466 3.85 16.22 5.12
N GLU A 467 3.55 15.37 6.10
CA GLU A 467 3.72 15.68 7.54
C GLU A 467 5.19 15.98 7.92
N LYS A 468 6.14 15.44 7.15
CA LYS A 468 7.58 15.68 7.32
C LYS A 468 8.11 16.90 6.57
N ILE A 469 7.33 17.51 5.69
CA ILE A 469 7.74 18.75 5.03
C ILE A 469 7.46 19.89 5.99
N ARG A 470 8.55 20.47 6.52
CA ARG A 470 8.51 21.56 7.48
C ARG A 470 9.36 22.73 7.03
N ASP A 471 8.90 23.93 7.35
CA ASP A 471 9.67 25.17 7.16
C ASP A 471 10.81 25.28 8.19
N GLU A 472 11.59 26.35 8.08
CA GLU A 472 12.69 26.68 9.00
C GLU A 472 12.23 26.86 10.45
N HIS A 473 10.96 27.19 10.65
CA HIS A 473 10.30 27.37 11.94
C HIS A 473 9.61 26.09 12.43
N ASN A 474 9.86 24.95 11.78
CA ASN A 474 9.29 23.64 12.10
C ASN A 474 7.76 23.55 11.93
N ASN A 475 7.16 24.46 11.19
CA ASN A 475 5.74 24.43 10.79
C ASN A 475 5.56 23.55 9.57
N MET A 476 4.46 22.80 9.50
CA MET A 476 4.15 21.99 8.32
C MET A 476 3.79 22.88 7.13
N ILE A 477 4.37 22.57 5.97
CA ILE A 477 4.04 23.26 4.71
C ILE A 477 3.26 22.30 3.82
N LYS A 478 2.06 22.73 3.40
CA LYS A 478 1.29 22.00 2.38
C LYS A 478 1.82 22.38 1.00
N CYS A 479 2.83 21.67 0.53
CA CYS A 479 3.41 21.90 -0.79
C CYS A 479 2.74 21.10 -1.91
N TYR A 480 1.99 20.05 -1.55
CA TYR A 480 1.46 19.10 -2.51
C TYR A 480 -0.01 18.79 -2.23
N TYR A 481 -0.72 18.41 -3.28
CA TYR A 481 -2.06 17.85 -3.20
C TYR A 481 -2.09 16.48 -3.89
N PRO A 482 -2.84 15.50 -3.37
CA PRO A 482 -3.00 14.23 -4.03
C PRO A 482 -4.02 14.38 -5.16
N LEU A 483 -3.74 13.78 -6.32
CA LEU A 483 -4.70 13.63 -7.40
C LEU A 483 -5.89 12.80 -6.92
N GLU A 484 -7.10 13.18 -7.32
CA GLU A 484 -8.32 12.44 -6.95
C GLU A 484 -8.34 11.06 -7.61
N GLN A 485 -7.98 11.00 -8.90
CA GLN A 485 -7.83 9.74 -9.61
C GLN A 485 -6.62 8.96 -9.08
N THR A 486 -6.88 7.76 -8.56
CA THR A 486 -5.83 6.81 -8.16
C THR A 486 -5.32 6.04 -9.38
N LEU A 487 -4.02 5.75 -9.43
CA LEU A 487 -3.43 4.94 -10.50
C LEU A 487 -3.87 3.47 -10.39
N ARG A 488 -3.77 2.89 -9.19
CA ARG A 488 -4.13 1.49 -8.93
C ARG A 488 -4.21 1.19 -7.43
N PRO A 489 -5.08 0.27 -6.99
CA PRO A 489 -4.93 -0.37 -5.70
C PRO A 489 -3.71 -1.32 -5.68
N VAL A 490 -2.97 -1.31 -4.58
CA VAL A 490 -1.86 -2.20 -4.31
C VAL A 490 -2.12 -2.94 -3.00
N TYR A 491 -1.97 -4.26 -3.04
CA TYR A 491 -2.04 -5.09 -1.83
C TYR A 491 -0.67 -5.11 -1.17
N MET A 492 -0.65 -5.21 0.15
CA MET A 492 0.57 -5.27 0.92
C MET A 492 0.66 -6.59 1.70
N SER A 493 1.87 -7.10 1.81
CA SER A 493 2.19 -8.36 2.49
C SER A 493 3.64 -8.34 3.01
N PHE A 494 4.01 -9.37 3.74
CA PHE A 494 5.38 -9.63 4.19
C PHE A 494 6.00 -10.76 3.36
N ILE A 495 7.33 -10.83 3.36
CA ILE A 495 8.06 -11.88 2.66
C ILE A 495 8.56 -12.91 3.65
N VAL A 496 8.43 -14.19 3.30
CA VAL A 496 9.03 -15.30 4.03
C VAL A 496 9.86 -16.17 3.09
N LYS A 497 10.77 -16.96 3.68
CA LYS A 497 11.53 -17.98 2.94
C LYS A 497 10.55 -18.94 2.25
N HIS A 498 10.86 -19.32 1.00
CA HIS A 498 10.04 -20.28 0.29
C HIS A 498 9.94 -21.60 1.05
N GLY A 499 8.72 -22.09 1.25
CA GLY A 499 8.50 -23.32 1.97
C GLY A 499 8.70 -23.17 3.47
N LEU A 500 8.52 -21.98 4.04
CA LEU A 500 8.52 -21.80 5.49
C LEU A 500 7.32 -22.56 6.11
N PRO A 501 7.51 -23.59 6.95
CA PRO A 501 6.39 -24.36 7.51
C PRO A 501 5.46 -23.50 8.39
N LEU A 502 5.99 -22.40 8.95
CA LEU A 502 5.27 -21.48 9.83
C LEU A 502 4.31 -20.53 9.09
N LEU A 503 4.36 -20.46 7.76
CA LEU A 503 3.60 -19.49 6.98
C LEU A 503 2.09 -19.52 7.29
N GLU A 504 1.49 -20.70 7.45
CA GLU A 504 0.06 -20.79 7.77
C GLU A 504 -0.27 -20.24 9.17
N ASN A 505 0.56 -20.56 10.17
CA ASN A 505 0.39 -20.06 11.53
C ASN A 505 0.62 -18.54 11.59
N ILE A 506 1.65 -18.04 10.90
CA ILE A 506 1.92 -16.61 10.74
C ILE A 506 0.72 -15.92 10.08
N ASN A 507 0.17 -16.48 9.00
CA ASN A 507 -0.99 -15.91 8.31
C ASN A 507 -2.22 -15.86 9.22
N LYS A 508 -2.49 -16.91 10.00
CA LYS A 508 -3.59 -16.93 10.99
C LYS A 508 -3.41 -15.84 12.06
N ILE A 509 -2.18 -15.61 12.53
CA ILE A 509 -1.89 -14.54 13.48
C ILE A 509 -2.12 -13.17 12.81
N ILE A 510 -1.58 -12.96 11.61
CA ILE A 510 -1.75 -11.71 10.85
C ILE A 510 -3.24 -11.43 10.61
N GLN A 511 -4.01 -12.39 10.11
CA GLN A 511 -5.45 -12.25 9.88
C GLN A 511 -6.18 -11.81 11.14
N ARG A 512 -5.93 -12.47 12.27
CA ARG A 512 -6.52 -12.06 13.55
C ARG A 512 -6.13 -10.65 13.96
N THR A 513 -4.89 -10.21 13.72
CA THR A 513 -4.50 -8.81 14.01
C THR A 513 -5.18 -7.78 13.12
N VAL A 514 -5.52 -8.17 11.87
CA VAL A 514 -6.30 -7.32 10.94
C VAL A 514 -7.76 -7.28 11.37
N GLU A 515 -8.38 -8.45 11.60
CA GLU A 515 -9.78 -8.59 12.01
C GLU A 515 -10.10 -7.86 13.32
N THR A 516 -9.17 -7.88 14.28
CA THR A 516 -9.30 -7.15 15.55
C THR A 516 -9.00 -5.66 15.44
N GLY A 517 -8.54 -5.17 14.28
CA GLY A 517 -8.19 -3.77 14.06
C GLY A 517 -6.89 -3.32 14.74
N LEU A 518 -6.08 -4.24 15.30
CA LEU A 518 -4.84 -3.91 16.00
C LEU A 518 -3.83 -3.20 15.09
N GLN A 519 -3.73 -3.60 13.82
CA GLN A 519 -2.82 -2.95 12.86
C GLN A 519 -3.17 -1.47 12.66
N ASN A 520 -4.47 -1.13 12.57
CA ASN A 520 -4.94 0.24 12.46
C ASN A 520 -4.65 1.04 13.73
N ILE A 521 -4.79 0.43 14.91
CA ILE A 521 -4.45 1.07 16.19
C ILE A 521 -2.95 1.38 16.26
N TRP A 522 -2.09 0.42 15.88
CA TRP A 522 -0.64 0.63 15.88
C TRP A 522 -0.21 1.71 14.88
N GLU A 523 -0.79 1.70 13.67
CA GLU A 523 -0.55 2.71 12.65
C GLU A 523 -0.98 4.11 13.12
N ASN A 524 -2.19 4.21 13.69
CA ASN A 524 -2.71 5.47 14.22
C ASN A 524 -1.91 5.97 15.43
N ASN A 525 -1.49 5.11 16.35
CA ASN A 525 -0.70 5.54 17.51
C ASN A 525 0.71 5.97 17.12
N HIS A 526 1.28 5.37 16.08
CA HIS A 526 2.56 5.80 15.55
C HIS A 526 2.47 7.14 14.79
N THR A 527 1.35 7.40 14.11
CA THR A 527 1.12 8.64 13.33
C THR A 527 0.56 9.80 14.16
N LYS A 528 -0.23 9.54 15.21
CA LYS A 528 -0.82 10.54 16.13
C LYS A 528 0.19 11.40 16.88
N ILE A 529 1.49 11.12 16.77
CA ILE A 529 2.56 11.97 17.30
C ILE A 529 2.59 13.35 16.60
N PHE A 530 1.91 13.52 15.45
CA PHE A 530 1.85 14.79 14.74
C PHE A 530 0.41 15.21 14.44
N PRO A 531 -0.27 15.97 15.33
CA PRO A 531 -1.55 16.56 15.00
C PRO A 531 -1.37 17.47 13.78
N ILE A 532 -2.10 17.18 12.70
CA ILE A 532 -2.19 18.04 11.52
C ILE A 532 -2.94 19.31 11.93
N ARG A 533 -2.24 20.27 12.54
CA ARG A 533 -2.70 21.65 12.51
C ARG A 533 -2.48 22.11 11.08
N TYR A 534 -3.58 22.24 10.34
CA TYR A 534 -3.60 23.00 9.11
C TYR A 534 -3.24 24.44 9.49
N ILE A 535 -1.94 24.72 9.46
CA ILE A 535 -1.50 26.10 9.36
C ILE A 535 -1.89 26.44 7.92
N THR A 536 -3.09 27.02 7.76
CA THR A 536 -3.32 27.92 6.64
C THR A 536 -2.10 28.82 6.68
N SER A 537 -1.21 28.72 5.67
CA SER A 537 -0.03 29.59 5.67
C SER A 537 -0.62 30.98 5.82
N THR A 538 -0.42 31.61 6.96
CA THR A 538 -0.83 32.98 7.19
C THR A 538 0.17 33.77 6.38
N LYS A 539 0.06 33.71 5.06
CA LYS A 539 0.83 34.56 4.17
C LYS A 539 0.39 35.93 4.61
N LYS A 540 1.26 36.61 5.36
CA LYS A 540 0.96 37.89 5.97
C LYS A 540 0.47 38.77 4.83
N ILE A 541 -0.68 39.40 5.02
CA ILE A 541 -1.21 40.33 4.03
C ILE A 541 -0.13 41.41 3.87
N GLY A 542 0.55 41.40 2.73
CA GLY A 542 1.67 42.27 2.44
C GLY A 542 1.22 43.51 1.69
N PHE A 543 2.08 44.54 1.67
CA PHE A 543 1.83 45.76 0.89
C PHE A 543 1.63 45.49 -0.60
N GLU A 544 2.26 44.44 -1.14
CA GLU A 544 2.11 44.04 -2.55
C GLU A 544 0.65 43.79 -2.94
N ASN A 545 -0.16 43.28 -2.00
CA ASN A 545 -1.57 42.97 -2.24
C ASN A 545 -2.42 44.23 -2.45
N PHE A 546 -1.95 45.38 -1.95
CA PHE A 546 -2.66 46.66 -2.01
C PHE A 546 -2.00 47.64 -2.97
N LYS A 547 -0.95 47.24 -3.70
CA LYS A 547 -0.18 48.11 -4.59
C LYS A 547 -1.09 48.85 -5.59
N ASP A 548 -2.03 48.13 -6.21
CA ASP A 548 -2.95 48.70 -7.20
C ASP A 548 -3.88 49.75 -6.60
N TYR A 549 -4.31 49.59 -5.34
CA TYR A 549 -5.11 50.59 -4.63
C TYR A 549 -4.30 51.85 -4.33
N PHE A 550 -3.07 51.70 -3.86
CA PHE A 550 -2.20 52.85 -3.60
C PHE A 550 -1.89 53.62 -4.88
N ILE A 551 -1.64 52.91 -5.99
CA ILE A 551 -1.45 53.53 -7.31
C ILE A 551 -2.71 54.28 -7.76
N SER A 552 -3.88 53.64 -7.65
CA SER A 552 -5.17 54.26 -8.04
C SER A 552 -5.50 55.49 -7.18
N GLY A 553 -5.29 55.40 -5.86
CA GLY A 553 -5.49 56.51 -4.93
C GLY A 553 -4.54 57.67 -5.21
N PHE A 554 -3.26 57.38 -5.46
CA PHE A 554 -2.27 58.39 -5.83
C PHE A 554 -2.66 59.09 -7.15
N PHE A 555 -3.05 58.31 -8.17
CA PHE A 555 -3.52 58.84 -9.44
C PHE A 555 -4.75 59.75 -9.25
N GLY A 556 -5.73 59.33 -8.45
CA GLY A 556 -6.92 60.13 -8.12
C GLY A 556 -6.56 61.47 -7.46
N ILE A 557 -5.67 61.45 -6.46
CA ILE A 557 -5.21 62.67 -5.78
C ILE A 557 -4.49 63.61 -6.76
N THR A 558 -3.59 63.08 -7.59
CA THR A 558 -2.89 63.90 -8.59
C THR A 558 -3.84 64.53 -9.59
N LEU A 559 -4.84 63.77 -10.08
CA LEU A 559 -5.85 64.29 -11.01
C LEU A 559 -6.69 65.40 -10.36
N SER A 560 -7.16 65.19 -9.13
CA SER A 560 -7.91 66.21 -8.38
C SER A 560 -7.09 67.48 -8.15
N PHE A 561 -5.79 67.33 -7.87
CA PHE A 561 -4.87 68.47 -7.74
C PHE A 561 -4.74 69.25 -9.05
N PHE A 562 -4.58 68.57 -10.19
CA PHE A 562 -4.53 69.22 -11.50
C PHE A 562 -5.83 69.94 -11.86
N VAL A 563 -7.00 69.34 -11.58
CA VAL A 563 -8.30 69.99 -11.81
C VAL A 563 -8.41 71.26 -10.97
N CYS A 564 -8.02 71.21 -9.69
CA CYS A 564 -8.00 72.38 -8.81
C CYS A 564 -7.11 73.50 -9.35
N LEU A 565 -5.89 73.17 -9.80
CA LEU A 565 -5.00 74.15 -10.43
C LEU A 565 -5.64 74.80 -11.67
N ILE A 566 -6.23 73.99 -12.55
CA ILE A 566 -6.91 74.48 -13.76
C ILE A 566 -8.06 75.44 -13.38
N GLU A 567 -8.88 75.09 -12.40
CA GLU A 567 -9.98 75.95 -11.94
C GLU A 567 -9.46 77.28 -11.38
N ILE A 568 -8.36 77.28 -10.61
CA ILE A 568 -7.73 78.50 -10.10
C ILE A 568 -7.24 79.38 -11.26
N PHE A 569 -6.60 78.79 -12.26
CA PHE A 569 -6.12 79.53 -13.44
C PHE A 569 -7.26 80.12 -14.26
N VAL A 570 -8.27 79.32 -14.59
CA VAL A 570 -9.46 79.77 -15.33
C VAL A 570 -10.20 80.85 -14.56
N GLY A 571 -10.36 80.68 -13.24
CA GLY A 571 -10.99 81.67 -12.36
C GLY A 571 -10.24 83.00 -12.35
N LYS A 572 -8.90 82.98 -12.32
CA LYS A 572 -8.07 84.20 -12.43
C LYS A 572 -8.25 84.89 -13.79
N ILE A 573 -8.24 84.14 -14.89
CA ILE A 573 -8.44 84.71 -16.24
C ILE A 573 -9.82 85.35 -16.37
N GLN A 574 -10.87 84.68 -15.89
CA GLN A 574 -12.23 85.22 -15.93
C GLN A 574 -12.39 86.49 -15.08
N ASN A 575 -11.74 86.56 -13.90
CA ASN A 575 -11.75 87.78 -13.08
C ASN A 575 -10.96 88.92 -13.73
N HIS A 576 -9.84 88.63 -14.39
CA HIS A 576 -9.10 89.64 -15.14
C HIS A 576 -9.94 90.20 -16.30
N ASN A 577 -10.65 89.35 -17.05
CA ASN A 577 -11.52 89.75 -18.15
C ASN A 577 -12.80 90.48 -17.70
N LYS A 578 -13.18 90.40 -16.42
CA LYS A 578 -14.31 91.17 -15.86
C LYS A 578 -13.90 92.56 -15.37
N ASN A 579 -12.60 92.76 -15.11
CA ASN A 579 -12.04 94.01 -14.60
C ASN A 579 -11.42 94.89 -15.71
N CYS A 580 -11.30 94.36 -16.93
CA CYS A 580 -11.06 95.11 -18.16
C CYS A 580 -12.38 95.28 -18.89
#